data_AF-A0A5S9ING3-F1
#
_entry.id   AF-A0A5S9ING3-F1
#
_cell.length_a   1.000
_cell.length_b   1.000
_cell.length_c   1.000
_cell.angle_alpha   90.00
_cell.angle_beta   90.00
_cell.angle_gamma   90.00
#
_symmetry.space_group_name_H-M   'P 1'
#
loop_
_entity.id
_entity.type
_entity.pdbx_description
1 polymer ?
#
loop_
_entity_poly.entity_id
_entity_poly.type
_entity_poly.pdbx_seq_one_letter_code
_entity_poly.pdbx_strand_id
1 'polypeptide(L)'
;MLSKSIKQIIIVSLLAFVSLIAEQNHQYLFQGGASYSSDGTTVWANVAYDGHEVEDALITVGGIKLKYHDKQKMYTAKLDHLQEGSSLEVVAQNAQGEVFFSRTSQIPALVALNQLAMRSDGNFLVSWAPATDATLLQVNYKNLDKHTAEGCGDFDVLLPSRHTQVLIPAHKIINGKSSFSVCALGGDVHLAYSEKKQSYFVTKTIDSRIHHIFEAQQIENAQDAPGTPLEEVSEWHDTKKGVKIHFRAYNPLQILEDGKLHLHIKLKNNRVAIALIVINGEMVWFEKRIHKSKNKTYTITRDVPMGAQVILGTEACKIYAFNYYTAK
;
A
#
# COMPACT_ATOMS: atom_id res chain seq x y z
N MET A 1 -35.17 39.93 19.17
CA MET A 1 -34.36 38.72 19.43
C MET A 1 -34.40 37.80 18.20
N LEU A 2 -33.72 38.14 17.12
CA LEU A 2 -33.40 37.20 16.02
C LEU A 2 -32.12 36.47 16.45
N SER A 3 -32.30 35.55 17.41
CA SER A 3 -31.28 35.13 18.36
C SER A 3 -30.59 33.86 17.88
N LYS A 4 -29.29 33.97 17.56
CA LYS A 4 -28.28 32.91 17.35
C LYS A 4 -28.54 31.87 16.24
N SER A 5 -29.72 31.28 16.12
CA SER A 5 -30.00 30.20 15.17
C SER A 5 -29.93 30.64 13.71
N ILE A 6 -30.41 31.84 13.36
CA ILE A 6 -30.32 32.35 11.98
C ILE A 6 -28.88 32.67 11.58
N LYS A 7 -28.06 33.18 12.51
CA LYS A 7 -26.63 33.42 12.26
C LYS A 7 -25.87 32.10 12.06
N GLN A 8 -26.16 31.07 12.85
CA GLN A 8 -25.56 29.74 12.67
C GLN A 8 -25.96 29.10 11.34
N ILE A 9 -27.23 29.19 10.93
CA ILE A 9 -27.70 28.65 9.65
C ILE A 9 -27.00 29.36 8.48
N ILE A 10 -26.88 30.69 8.52
CA ILE A 10 -26.18 31.44 7.46
C ILE A 10 -24.69 31.06 7.39
N ILE A 11 -24.01 30.89 8.53
CA ILE A 11 -22.59 30.49 8.57
C ILE A 11 -22.39 29.08 8.01
N VAL A 12 -23.24 28.12 8.41
CA VAL A 12 -23.17 26.74 7.91
C VAL A 12 -23.47 26.68 6.40
N SER A 13 -24.46 27.44 5.93
CA SER A 13 -24.78 27.51 4.49
C SER A 13 -23.69 28.21 3.68
N LEU A 14 -23.04 29.25 4.23
CA LEU A 14 -21.92 29.93 3.57
C LEU A 14 -20.69 29.03 3.50
N LEU A 15 -20.36 28.30 4.56
CA LEU A 15 -19.27 27.32 4.60
C LEU A 15 -19.50 26.17 3.61
N ALA A 16 -20.73 25.66 3.52
CA ALA A 16 -21.09 24.64 2.54
C ALA A 16 -20.99 25.17 1.08
N PHE A 17 -21.40 26.41 0.84
CA PHE A 17 -21.31 27.03 -0.49
C PHE A 17 -19.86 27.35 -0.90
N VAL A 18 -19.04 27.83 0.03
CA VAL A 18 -17.58 28.04 -0.19
C VAL A 18 -16.87 26.72 -0.46
N SER A 19 -17.23 25.65 0.26
CA SER A 19 -16.66 24.31 0.05
C SER A 19 -17.00 23.75 -1.35
N LEU A 20 -18.21 24.02 -1.85
CA LEU A 20 -18.66 23.57 -3.17
C LEU A 20 -17.94 24.30 -4.32
N ILE A 21 -17.67 25.61 -4.17
CA ILE A 21 -16.93 26.40 -5.18
C ILE A 21 -15.44 26.02 -5.20
N ALA A 22 -14.86 25.78 -4.02
CA ALA A 22 -13.47 25.35 -3.87
C ALA A 22 -13.20 24.02 -4.60
N GLU A 23 -14.14 23.07 -4.58
CA GLU A 23 -14.00 21.77 -5.26
C GLU A 23 -14.01 21.84 -6.78
N GLN A 24 -14.56 22.90 -7.39
CA GLN A 24 -14.66 23.02 -8.85
C GLN A 24 -13.43 23.63 -9.52
N ASN A 25 -12.49 24.20 -8.75
CA ASN A 25 -11.31 24.80 -9.35
C ASN A 25 -10.23 23.75 -9.63
N HIS A 26 -10.45 22.94 -10.67
CA HIS A 26 -9.59 21.83 -11.11
C HIS A 26 -8.14 22.23 -11.44
N GLN A 27 -7.83 23.53 -11.49
CA GLN A 27 -6.49 24.04 -11.72
C GLN A 27 -5.62 23.96 -10.47
N TYR A 28 -6.22 24.03 -9.27
CA TYR A 28 -5.50 23.90 -7.99
C TYR A 28 -5.61 22.48 -7.42
N LEU A 29 -4.48 21.98 -6.91
CA LEU A 29 -4.37 20.72 -6.20
C LEU A 29 -3.86 20.98 -4.78
N PHE A 30 -4.66 20.66 -3.77
CA PHE A 30 -4.28 20.75 -2.36
C PHE A 30 -4.07 19.36 -1.77
N GLN A 31 -2.90 19.08 -1.23
CA GLN A 31 -2.60 17.80 -0.56
C GLN A 31 -2.02 18.08 0.81
N GLY A 32 -2.74 17.71 1.86
CA GLY A 32 -2.28 18.02 3.21
C GLY A 32 -2.76 17.04 4.25
N GLY A 33 -2.25 17.25 5.46
CA GLY A 33 -2.73 16.51 6.60
C GLY A 33 -2.22 17.02 7.94
N ALA A 34 -2.81 16.47 8.99
CA ALA A 34 -2.41 16.72 10.37
C ALA A 34 -2.05 15.39 11.04
N SER A 35 -0.93 15.36 11.75
CA SER A 35 -0.44 14.21 12.49
C SER A 35 -0.32 14.56 13.96
N TYR A 36 -1.10 13.92 14.81
CA TYR A 36 -0.99 14.04 16.26
C TYR A 36 -0.10 12.93 16.83
N SER A 37 0.74 13.33 17.79
CA SER A 37 1.65 12.48 18.55
C SER A 37 1.84 13.07 19.96
N SER A 38 2.62 12.41 20.81
CA SER A 38 2.97 12.93 22.14
C SER A 38 3.65 14.30 22.11
N ASP A 39 4.32 14.65 21.01
CA ASP A 39 5.05 15.90 20.86
C ASP A 39 4.17 17.05 20.34
N GLY A 40 2.87 16.80 20.13
CA GLY A 40 1.88 17.73 19.61
C GLY A 40 1.40 17.37 18.20
N THR A 41 0.51 18.21 17.66
CA THR A 41 0.01 18.06 16.29
C THR A 41 0.91 18.80 15.31
N THR A 42 1.43 18.09 14.31
CA THR A 42 2.14 18.69 13.17
C THR A 42 1.23 18.67 11.95
N VAL A 43 1.12 19.81 11.27
CA VAL A 43 0.33 19.95 10.05
C VAL A 43 1.26 20.23 8.88
N TRP A 44 0.93 19.64 7.73
CA TRP A 44 1.62 19.85 6.48
C TRP A 44 0.62 20.04 5.34
N ALA A 45 1.01 20.78 4.31
CA ALA A 45 0.24 20.94 3.09
C ALA A 45 1.15 21.26 1.90
N ASN A 46 0.77 20.77 0.73
CA ASN A 46 1.35 21.07 -0.57
C ASN A 46 0.25 21.62 -1.46
N VAL A 47 0.58 22.67 -2.22
CA VAL A 47 -0.33 23.31 -3.16
C VAL A 47 0.34 23.35 -4.51
N ALA A 48 -0.38 22.90 -5.54
CA ALA A 48 0.03 23.05 -6.92
C ALA A 48 -1.07 23.74 -7.74
N TYR A 49 -0.68 24.54 -8.72
CA TYR A 49 -1.53 25.16 -9.73
C TYR A 49 -0.99 24.81 -11.11
N ASP A 50 -1.80 24.17 -11.95
CA ASP A 50 -1.41 23.69 -13.28
C ASP A 50 -0.12 22.84 -13.27
N GLY A 51 0.02 22.01 -12.24
CA GLY A 51 1.19 21.15 -12.03
C GLY A 51 2.44 21.84 -11.47
N HIS A 52 2.40 23.16 -11.25
CA HIS A 52 3.48 23.94 -10.64
C HIS A 52 3.22 24.20 -9.16
N GLU A 53 4.27 24.18 -8.34
CA GLU A 53 4.17 24.48 -6.92
C GLU A 53 3.78 25.94 -6.66
N VAL A 54 2.91 26.15 -5.66
CA VAL A 54 2.43 27.48 -5.24
C VAL A 54 3.02 27.82 -3.89
N GLU A 55 3.87 28.86 -3.83
CA GLU A 55 4.62 29.27 -2.63
C GLU A 55 3.95 30.43 -1.86
N ASP A 56 2.97 31.09 -2.45
CA ASP A 56 2.29 32.28 -1.93
C ASP A 56 0.83 32.03 -1.50
N ALA A 57 0.41 30.76 -1.42
CA ALA A 57 -0.92 30.40 -0.93
C ALA A 57 -1.08 30.76 0.56
N LEU A 58 -2.25 31.26 0.91
CA LEU A 58 -2.64 31.46 2.31
C LEU A 58 -3.37 30.23 2.81
N ILE A 59 -2.70 29.42 3.63
CA ILE A 59 -3.25 28.19 4.20
C ILE A 59 -3.43 28.37 5.70
N THR A 60 -4.63 28.08 6.20
CA THR A 60 -4.94 28.06 7.63
C THR A 60 -5.49 26.71 8.04
N VAL A 61 -5.05 26.19 9.20
CA VAL A 61 -5.54 24.94 9.79
C VAL A 61 -5.80 25.15 11.27
N GLY A 62 -7.03 24.89 11.72
CA GLY A 62 -7.44 25.17 13.11
C GLY A 62 -7.27 26.65 13.49
N GLY A 63 -7.42 27.56 12.53
CA GLY A 63 -7.20 29.00 12.71
C GLY A 63 -5.73 29.44 12.72
N ILE A 64 -4.76 28.52 12.57
CA ILE A 64 -3.34 28.84 12.51
C ILE A 64 -2.87 28.87 11.05
N LYS A 65 -2.20 29.97 10.66
CA LYS A 65 -1.57 30.10 9.35
C LYS A 65 -0.33 29.20 9.26
N LEU A 66 -0.26 28.38 8.21
CA LEU A 66 0.93 27.59 7.91
C LEU A 66 2.01 28.46 7.29
N LYS A 67 3.27 28.09 7.54
CA LYS A 67 4.45 28.72 6.96
C LYS A 67 5.00 27.86 5.84
N TYR A 68 5.32 28.45 4.70
CA TYR A 68 6.01 27.76 3.62
C TYR A 68 7.49 27.53 3.95
N HIS A 69 8.01 26.34 3.61
CA HIS A 69 9.39 25.93 3.84
C HIS A 69 10.08 25.53 2.52
N ASP A 70 10.88 26.42 1.95
CA ASP A 70 11.55 26.25 0.64
C ASP A 70 12.39 24.96 0.53
N LYS A 71 12.98 24.50 1.63
CA LYS A 71 13.80 23.27 1.63
C LYS A 71 12.96 22.00 1.49
N GLN A 72 11.74 22.02 2.02
CA GLN A 72 10.85 20.87 2.05
C GLN A 72 9.75 20.97 0.98
N LYS A 73 9.63 22.13 0.31
CA LYS A 73 8.64 22.38 -0.74
C LYS A 73 7.23 22.08 -0.24
N MET A 74 6.94 22.60 0.96
CA MET A 74 5.69 22.39 1.69
C MET A 74 5.42 23.47 2.74
N TYR A 75 4.14 23.63 3.05
CA TYR A 75 3.65 24.43 4.16
C TYR A 75 3.58 23.59 5.41
N THR A 76 4.05 24.11 6.56
CA THR A 76 3.94 23.41 7.84
C THR A 76 3.56 24.34 9.00
N ALA A 77 2.99 23.74 10.05
CA ALA A 77 2.79 24.38 11.33
C ALA A 77 2.78 23.33 12.44
N LYS A 78 3.08 23.77 13.67
CA LYS A 78 2.87 22.98 14.87
C LYS A 78 1.68 23.55 15.64
N LEU A 79 0.74 22.70 16.03
CA LEU A 79 -0.47 23.04 16.75
C LEU A 79 -0.43 22.35 18.12
N ASP A 80 0.16 23.02 19.11
CA ASP A 80 0.42 22.43 20.43
C ASP A 80 -0.85 22.20 21.28
N HIS A 81 -1.98 22.80 20.90
CA HIS A 81 -3.24 22.76 21.66
C HIS A 81 -4.26 21.74 21.11
N LEU A 82 -3.92 21.03 20.03
CA LEU A 82 -4.82 20.06 19.41
C LEU A 82 -4.44 18.64 19.80
N GLN A 83 -5.48 17.89 20.16
CA GLN A 83 -5.42 16.51 20.62
C GLN A 83 -6.34 15.61 19.80
N GLU A 84 -6.29 14.31 20.04
CA GLU A 84 -7.28 13.37 19.52
C GLU A 84 -8.73 13.84 19.75
N GLY A 85 -9.61 13.54 18.78
CA GLY A 85 -11.00 14.00 18.76
C GLY A 85 -11.19 15.47 18.36
N SER A 86 -10.12 16.28 18.25
CA SER A 86 -10.25 17.68 17.86
C SER A 86 -10.71 17.82 16.40
N SER A 87 -11.62 18.75 16.14
CA SER A 87 -12.01 19.13 14.79
C SER A 87 -11.04 20.16 14.21
N LEU A 88 -10.65 19.95 12.95
CA LEU A 88 -9.71 20.76 12.20
C LEU A 88 -10.39 21.27 10.93
N GLU A 89 -10.61 22.57 10.88
CA GLU A 89 -10.94 23.27 9.65
C GLU A 89 -9.65 23.67 8.93
N VAL A 90 -9.56 23.33 7.64
CA VAL A 90 -8.50 23.75 6.73
C VAL A 90 -9.10 24.60 5.63
N VAL A 91 -8.49 25.76 5.39
CA VAL A 91 -8.86 26.68 4.31
C VAL A 91 -7.58 27.09 3.58
N ALA A 92 -7.58 26.96 2.26
CA ALA A 92 -6.50 27.43 1.39
C ALA A 92 -7.03 28.46 0.38
N GLN A 93 -6.31 29.58 0.28
CA GLN A 93 -6.63 30.72 -0.57
C GLN A 93 -5.46 31.08 -1.47
N ASN A 94 -5.75 31.54 -2.69
CA ASN A 94 -4.73 32.09 -3.58
C ASN A 94 -4.34 33.52 -3.16
N ALA A 95 -3.38 34.13 -3.87
CA ALA A 95 -2.91 35.48 -3.59
C ALA A 95 -4.01 36.57 -3.69
N GLN A 96 -5.09 36.29 -4.42
CA GLN A 96 -6.25 37.18 -4.58
C GLN A 96 -7.29 37.00 -3.46
N GLY A 97 -7.09 36.04 -2.56
CA GLY A 97 -8.00 35.72 -1.46
C GLY A 97 -9.13 34.76 -1.84
N GLU A 98 -9.11 34.18 -3.04
CA GLU A 98 -10.12 33.21 -3.48
C GLU A 98 -9.83 31.85 -2.83
N VAL A 99 -10.85 31.27 -2.22
CA VAL A 99 -10.76 29.95 -1.59
C VAL A 99 -10.81 28.88 -2.67
N PHE A 100 -9.75 28.07 -2.78
CA PHE A 100 -9.68 26.92 -3.70
C PHE A 100 -9.69 25.58 -2.98
N PHE A 101 -9.58 25.55 -1.65
CA PHE A 101 -9.75 24.33 -0.86
C PHE A 101 -10.33 24.66 0.51
N SER A 102 -11.35 23.90 0.92
CA SER A 102 -11.92 23.96 2.26
C SER A 102 -12.39 22.58 2.71
N ARG A 103 -11.95 22.15 3.90
CA ARG A 103 -12.35 20.88 4.53
C ARG A 103 -12.42 21.02 6.03
N THR A 104 -13.28 20.22 6.63
CA THR A 104 -13.24 19.96 8.08
C THR A 104 -13.00 18.47 8.28
N SER A 105 -12.04 18.12 9.12
CA SER A 105 -11.75 16.73 9.50
C SER A 105 -11.55 16.62 11.00
N GLN A 106 -11.80 15.45 11.57
CA GLN A 106 -11.54 15.17 12.97
C GLN A 106 -10.21 14.42 13.11
N ILE A 107 -9.39 14.78 14.09
CA ILE A 107 -8.23 13.98 14.48
C ILE A 107 -8.78 12.70 15.12
N PRO A 108 -8.50 11.50 14.57
CA PRO A 108 -9.03 10.27 15.16
C PRO A 108 -8.48 10.04 16.57
N ALA A 109 -9.08 9.15 17.34
CA ALA A 109 -8.53 8.66 18.60
C ALA A 109 -7.18 7.95 18.37
N LEU A 110 -6.27 8.09 19.31
CA LEU A 110 -5.00 7.36 19.30
C LEU A 110 -5.26 5.87 19.44
N VAL A 111 -4.72 5.10 18.51
CA VAL A 111 -4.69 3.64 18.60
C VAL A 111 -3.47 3.24 19.41
N ALA A 112 -3.67 2.93 20.68
CA ALA A 112 -2.59 2.53 21.56
C ALA A 112 -2.14 1.10 21.24
N LEU A 113 -0.87 0.94 20.88
CA LEU A 113 -0.25 -0.37 20.70
C LEU A 113 -0.31 -1.15 22.01
N ASN A 114 -0.65 -2.43 21.93
CA ASN A 114 -0.49 -3.36 23.04
C ASN A 114 0.89 -4.01 22.95
N GLN A 115 1.05 -5.15 23.61
CA GLN A 115 2.27 -5.92 23.58
C GLN A 115 2.45 -6.62 22.23
N LEU A 116 3.67 -6.54 21.70
CA LEU A 116 4.17 -7.37 20.62
C LEU A 116 4.46 -8.78 21.17
N ALA A 117 3.86 -9.82 20.58
CA ALA A 117 4.06 -11.20 21.01
C ALA A 117 4.48 -12.10 19.84
N MET A 118 5.59 -12.83 20.03
CA MET A 118 5.98 -13.90 19.10
C MET A 118 5.09 -15.11 19.34
N ARG A 119 4.59 -15.68 18.26
CA ARG A 119 3.80 -16.92 18.27
C ARG A 119 4.73 -18.12 18.08
N SER A 120 4.19 -19.31 18.37
CA SER A 120 4.92 -20.58 18.18
C SER A 120 5.28 -20.88 16.72
N ASP A 121 4.64 -20.22 15.77
CA ASP A 121 4.88 -20.33 14.32
C ASP A 121 5.92 -19.31 13.80
N GLY A 122 6.59 -18.58 14.70
CA GLY A 122 7.60 -17.56 14.36
C GLY A 122 7.01 -16.22 13.87
N ASN A 123 5.70 -16.16 13.60
CA ASN A 123 5.04 -14.90 13.27
C ASN A 123 4.88 -14.02 14.51
N PHE A 124 4.77 -12.72 14.30
CA PHE A 124 4.51 -11.78 15.39
C PHE A 124 3.06 -11.29 15.33
N LEU A 125 2.35 -11.44 16.45
CA LEU A 125 1.04 -10.82 16.63
C LEU A 125 1.24 -9.45 17.25
N VAL A 126 0.79 -8.42 16.53
CA VAL A 126 0.66 -7.07 17.05
C VAL A 126 -0.81 -6.83 17.31
N SER A 127 -1.14 -6.35 18.51
CA SER A 127 -2.49 -5.93 18.84
C SER A 127 -2.50 -4.50 19.36
N TRP A 128 -3.68 -3.89 19.38
CA TRP A 128 -3.89 -2.53 19.86
C TRP A 128 -5.27 -2.38 20.49
N ALA A 129 -5.43 -1.36 21.32
CA ALA A 129 -6.73 -0.96 21.81
C ALA A 129 -7.57 -0.40 20.64
N PRO A 130 -8.87 -0.73 20.54
CA PRO A 130 -9.71 -0.20 19.48
C PRO A 130 -9.81 1.33 19.55
N ALA A 131 -9.71 1.99 18.41
CA ALA A 131 -10.06 3.41 18.24
C ALA A 131 -11.33 3.50 17.39
N THR A 132 -12.33 4.23 17.89
CA THR A 132 -13.71 4.10 17.41
C THR A 132 -14.08 5.03 16.27
N ASP A 133 -13.26 6.02 15.94
CA ASP A 133 -13.58 7.11 14.99
C ASP A 133 -12.62 7.19 13.79
N ALA A 134 -11.70 6.23 13.64
CA ALA A 134 -10.85 6.13 12.46
C ALA A 134 -11.60 5.54 11.25
N THR A 135 -11.27 6.04 10.06
CA THR A 135 -11.72 5.47 8.77
C THR A 135 -10.95 4.20 8.43
N LEU A 136 -9.62 4.27 8.54
CA LEU A 136 -8.70 3.17 8.27
C LEU A 136 -7.56 3.16 9.29
N LEU A 137 -6.90 2.02 9.40
CA LEU A 137 -5.65 1.86 10.12
C LEU A 137 -4.53 1.61 9.11
N GLN A 138 -3.40 2.26 9.30
CA GLN A 138 -2.15 1.91 8.64
C GLN A 138 -1.21 1.31 9.68
N VAL A 139 -0.78 0.07 9.46
CA VAL A 139 0.14 -0.63 10.37
C VAL A 139 1.46 -0.80 9.68
N ASN A 140 2.52 -0.31 10.31
CA ASN A 140 3.87 -0.41 9.80
C ASN A 140 4.75 -1.20 10.78
N TYR A 141 5.56 -2.08 10.24
CA TYR A 141 6.77 -2.57 10.89
C TYR A 141 7.94 -2.13 10.03
N LYS A 142 8.96 -1.57 10.66
CA LYS A 142 10.19 -1.15 10.00
C LYS A 142 11.39 -1.73 10.69
N ASN A 143 12.32 -2.26 9.90
CA ASN A 143 13.62 -2.57 10.42
C ASN A 143 14.46 -1.29 10.51
N LEU A 144 15.11 -1.06 11.65
CA LEU A 144 15.98 0.09 11.87
C LEU A 144 17.46 -0.26 11.68
N ASP A 145 17.79 -1.54 11.51
CA ASP A 145 19.15 -1.99 11.26
C ASP A 145 19.53 -1.85 9.78
N LYS A 146 20.70 -1.26 9.54
CA LYS A 146 21.15 -0.82 8.20
C LYS A 146 21.78 -1.93 7.35
N HIS A 147 21.89 -3.15 7.88
CA HIS A 147 22.69 -4.24 7.29
C HIS A 147 21.83 -5.41 6.80
N THR A 148 20.59 -5.15 6.42
CA THR A 148 19.60 -6.20 6.18
C THR A 148 19.48 -6.55 4.71
N ALA A 149 19.29 -7.85 4.44
CA ALA A 149 19.21 -8.38 3.08
C ALA A 149 17.99 -7.82 2.31
N GLU A 150 18.13 -7.64 1.00
CA GLU A 150 17.05 -7.20 0.12
C GLU A 150 15.82 -8.12 0.22
N GLY A 151 14.62 -7.54 0.36
CA GLY A 151 13.35 -8.27 0.46
C GLY A 151 12.94 -8.70 1.87
N CYS A 152 13.85 -8.63 2.84
CA CYS A 152 13.57 -8.83 4.26
C CYS A 152 13.45 -7.47 4.96
N GLY A 153 12.49 -7.36 5.87
CA GLY A 153 12.23 -6.11 6.56
C GLY A 153 11.23 -5.26 5.81
N ASP A 154 10.53 -4.47 6.61
CA ASP A 154 9.40 -3.62 6.29
C ASP A 154 8.11 -4.38 5.90
N PHE A 155 7.06 -4.06 6.64
CA PHE A 155 5.68 -4.51 6.43
C PHE A 155 4.78 -3.28 6.60
N ASP A 156 3.97 -3.00 5.61
CA ASP A 156 2.99 -1.91 5.64
C ASP A 156 1.65 -2.45 5.12
N VAL A 157 0.58 -2.22 5.86
CA VAL A 157 -0.75 -2.69 5.50
C VAL A 157 -1.81 -1.69 5.93
N LEU A 158 -2.81 -1.53 5.07
CA LEU A 158 -4.03 -0.80 5.37
C LEU A 158 -5.13 -1.78 5.79
N LEU A 159 -5.75 -1.50 6.93
CA LEU A 159 -6.79 -2.34 7.52
C LEU A 159 -8.05 -1.50 7.79
N PRO A 160 -9.24 -2.10 7.70
CA PRO A 160 -10.46 -1.47 8.22
C PRO A 160 -10.31 -1.14 9.72
N SER A 161 -10.87 -0.02 10.17
CA SER A 161 -10.72 0.48 11.54
C SER A 161 -11.23 -0.45 12.65
N ARG A 162 -12.11 -1.39 12.31
CA ARG A 162 -12.58 -2.45 13.22
C ARG A 162 -11.52 -3.48 13.62
N HIS A 163 -10.39 -3.57 12.91
CA HIS A 163 -9.33 -4.50 13.25
C HIS A 163 -8.60 -4.02 14.51
N THR A 164 -8.28 -4.97 15.39
CA THR A 164 -7.54 -4.71 16.65
C THR A 164 -6.19 -5.43 16.71
N GLN A 165 -5.84 -6.14 15.63
CA GLN A 165 -4.61 -6.90 15.55
C GLN A 165 -4.21 -7.18 14.10
N VAL A 166 -2.91 -7.42 13.89
CA VAL A 166 -2.34 -7.91 12.64
C VAL A 166 -1.25 -8.93 12.93
N LEU A 167 -1.12 -9.90 12.02
CA LEU A 167 -0.01 -10.84 12.00
C LEU A 167 1.08 -10.29 11.09
N ILE A 168 2.29 -10.15 11.61
CA ILE A 168 3.47 -9.86 10.80
C ILE A 168 4.14 -11.19 10.46
N PRO A 169 4.26 -11.54 9.17
CA PRO A 169 4.84 -12.81 8.76
C PRO A 169 6.28 -12.98 9.26
N ALA A 170 6.66 -14.18 9.68
CA ALA A 170 7.97 -14.51 10.22
C ALA A 170 9.11 -14.11 9.27
N HIS A 171 8.92 -14.30 7.96
CA HIS A 171 9.91 -13.93 6.94
C HIS A 171 10.15 -12.41 6.81
N LYS A 172 9.27 -11.58 7.37
CA LYS A 172 9.45 -10.13 7.45
C LYS A 172 10.18 -9.69 8.71
N ILE A 173 10.27 -10.55 9.73
CA ILE A 173 10.83 -10.20 11.02
C ILE A 173 12.35 -10.39 10.99
N ILE A 174 13.07 -9.39 11.47
CA ILE A 174 14.52 -9.42 11.54
C ILE A 174 14.98 -9.22 12.98
N ASN A 175 16.01 -9.98 13.35
CA ASN A 175 16.72 -9.82 14.61
C ASN A 175 17.32 -8.41 14.70
N GLY A 176 17.12 -7.78 15.86
CA GLY A 176 17.68 -6.48 16.16
C GLY A 176 16.63 -5.38 16.33
N LYS A 177 17.01 -4.14 16.03
CA LYS A 177 16.22 -2.97 16.38
C LYS A 177 15.14 -2.72 15.34
N SER A 178 13.89 -2.74 15.77
CA SER A 178 12.73 -2.56 14.90
C SER A 178 11.76 -1.52 15.47
N SER A 179 10.96 -0.91 14.59
CA SER A 179 9.85 -0.03 14.96
C SER A 179 8.53 -0.65 14.52
N PHE A 180 7.55 -0.68 15.41
CA PHE A 180 6.18 -1.03 15.08
C PHE A 180 5.33 0.21 15.31
N SER A 181 4.49 0.56 14.34
CA SER A 181 3.55 1.65 14.49
C SER A 181 2.17 1.29 13.97
N VAL A 182 1.16 1.78 14.66
CA VAL A 182 -0.23 1.76 14.19
C VAL A 182 -0.69 3.21 14.09
N CYS A 183 -1.23 3.54 12.94
CA CYS A 183 -1.65 4.87 12.58
C CYS A 183 -3.15 4.85 12.30
N ALA A 184 -3.94 5.56 13.10
CA ALA A 184 -5.35 5.76 12.84
C ALA A 184 -5.52 6.91 11.85
N LEU A 185 -6.27 6.69 10.77
CA LEU A 185 -6.46 7.64 9.68
C LEU A 185 -7.90 8.14 9.63
N GLY A 186 -8.07 9.45 9.46
CA GLY A 186 -9.35 10.13 9.26
C GLY A 186 -9.30 11.12 8.10
N GLY A 187 -10.46 11.74 7.81
CA GLY A 187 -10.62 12.68 6.70
C GLY A 187 -10.72 12.00 5.34
N ASP A 188 -10.11 12.61 4.32
CA ASP A 188 -10.22 12.23 2.91
C ASP A 188 -9.34 11.03 2.52
N VAL A 189 -9.26 10.01 3.39
CA VAL A 189 -8.33 8.87 3.24
C VAL A 189 -8.51 8.17 1.90
N HIS A 190 -9.75 7.96 1.45
CA HIS A 190 -10.03 7.32 0.16
C HIS A 190 -9.48 8.11 -1.04
N LEU A 191 -9.42 9.44 -0.95
CA LEU A 191 -8.86 10.29 -2.00
C LEU A 191 -7.32 10.24 -1.98
N ALA A 192 -6.73 10.27 -0.77
CA ALA A 192 -5.29 10.22 -0.57
C ALA A 192 -4.63 8.91 -1.06
N TYR A 193 -5.36 7.79 -1.01
CA TYR A 193 -4.90 6.48 -1.51
C TYR A 193 -5.43 6.15 -2.92
N SER A 194 -6.09 7.10 -3.59
CA SER A 194 -6.56 6.89 -4.96
C SER A 194 -5.43 7.03 -5.98
N GLU A 195 -5.54 6.35 -7.12
CA GLU A 195 -4.58 6.48 -8.23
C GLU A 195 -4.65 7.85 -8.92
N LYS A 196 -5.75 8.59 -8.71
CA LYS A 196 -5.97 9.90 -9.33
C LYS A 196 -5.42 10.99 -8.42
N LYS A 197 -4.66 11.93 -8.99
CA LYS A 197 -4.28 13.15 -8.28
C LYS A 197 -5.55 13.95 -7.96
N GLN A 198 -5.86 14.08 -6.68
CA GLN A 198 -7.02 14.81 -6.18
C GLN A 198 -6.63 15.63 -4.96
N SER A 199 -7.42 16.66 -4.69
CA SER A 199 -7.27 17.45 -3.49
C SER A 199 -7.80 16.69 -2.28
N TYR A 200 -7.05 16.65 -1.18
CA TYR A 200 -7.41 15.91 0.02
C TYR A 200 -6.83 16.55 1.28
N PHE A 201 -7.50 16.30 2.41
CA PHE A 201 -6.95 16.53 3.74
C PHE A 201 -7.12 15.30 4.63
N VAL A 202 -6.01 14.73 5.10
CA VAL A 202 -6.00 13.55 5.99
C VAL A 202 -5.57 13.91 7.40
N THR A 203 -6.26 13.36 8.38
CA THR A 203 -5.86 13.46 9.79
C THR A 203 -5.35 12.12 10.26
N LYS A 204 -4.34 12.13 11.13
CA LYS A 204 -3.80 10.89 11.68
C LYS A 204 -3.31 11.00 13.11
N THR A 205 -3.45 9.90 13.84
CA THR A 205 -2.78 9.66 15.13
C THR A 205 -1.88 8.46 14.98
N ILE A 206 -0.72 8.48 15.63
CA ILE A 206 0.25 7.39 15.53
C ILE A 206 0.79 7.02 16.91
N ASP A 207 0.67 5.75 17.27
CA ASP A 207 1.50 5.14 18.32
C ASP A 207 2.62 4.37 17.63
N SER A 208 3.87 4.60 18.05
CA SER A 208 5.05 3.95 17.50
C SER A 208 5.95 3.53 18.64
N ARG A 209 6.39 2.26 18.61
CA ARG A 209 7.26 1.69 19.63
C ARG A 209 8.47 1.06 19.01
N ILE A 210 9.61 1.34 19.63
CA ILE A 210 10.86 0.68 19.30
C ILE A 210 10.95 -0.60 20.12
N HIS A 211 11.20 -1.70 19.44
CA HIS A 211 11.40 -3.01 20.03
C HIS A 211 12.76 -3.54 19.63
N HIS A 212 13.37 -4.31 20.52
CA HIS A 212 14.52 -5.12 20.18
C HIS A 212 14.06 -6.57 20.10
N ILE A 213 14.12 -7.15 18.91
CA ILE A 213 13.71 -8.53 18.68
C ILE A 213 14.94 -9.40 18.90
N PHE A 214 14.89 -10.21 19.96
CA PHE A 214 15.86 -11.26 20.25
C PHE A 214 15.24 -12.58 19.79
N GLU A 215 16.04 -13.43 19.14
CA GLU A 215 15.57 -14.75 18.66
C GLU A 215 14.35 -14.67 17.73
N ALA A 216 14.35 -13.72 16.78
CA ALA A 216 13.63 -13.97 15.53
C ALA A 216 14.17 -15.32 15.04
N GLN A 217 13.35 -16.36 15.16
CA GLN A 217 13.53 -17.54 14.34
C GLN A 217 13.42 -16.99 12.93
N GLN A 218 14.58 -16.71 12.32
CA GLN A 218 14.70 -16.93 10.91
C GLN A 218 14.32 -18.39 10.77
N ILE A 219 13.04 -18.62 10.50
CA ILE A 219 12.68 -19.69 9.60
C ILE A 219 13.50 -19.29 8.38
N GLU A 220 14.73 -19.84 8.27
CA GLU A 220 15.44 -19.93 7.00
C GLU A 220 14.34 -20.22 6.02
N ASN A 221 14.07 -19.27 5.10
CA ASN A 221 12.96 -19.37 4.15
C ASN A 221 12.81 -20.84 3.82
N ALA A 222 11.81 -21.49 4.41
CA ALA A 222 11.64 -22.92 4.24
C ALA A 222 11.35 -22.98 2.76
N GLN A 223 12.38 -23.36 1.97
CA GLN A 223 12.49 -23.14 0.54
C GLN A 223 11.11 -23.09 -0.05
N ASP A 224 10.59 -21.88 -0.35
CA ASP A 224 9.19 -21.59 -0.69
C ASP A 224 8.34 -22.84 -0.56
N ALA A 225 7.90 -23.18 0.68
CA ALA A 225 7.15 -24.42 0.91
C ALA A 225 6.12 -24.50 -0.21
N PRO A 226 6.20 -25.52 -1.10
CA PRO A 226 5.63 -25.41 -2.43
C PRO A 226 4.17 -25.07 -2.23
N GLY A 227 3.76 -23.91 -2.74
CA GLY A 227 2.35 -23.51 -2.71
C GLY A 227 1.50 -24.63 -3.31
N THR A 228 0.18 -24.50 -3.24
CA THR A 228 -0.70 -25.54 -3.80
C THR A 228 -0.30 -25.82 -5.25
N PRO A 229 0.08 -27.08 -5.60
CA PRO A 229 0.42 -27.41 -6.97
C PRO A 229 -0.75 -27.09 -7.88
N LEU A 230 -0.46 -26.42 -8.99
CA LEU A 230 -1.44 -26.13 -10.00
C LEU A 230 -1.83 -27.42 -10.72
N GLU A 231 -3.13 -27.68 -10.73
CA GLU A 231 -3.76 -28.78 -11.43
C GLU A 231 -3.81 -28.46 -12.92
N GLU A 232 -3.26 -29.38 -13.73
CA GLU A 232 -3.36 -29.33 -15.18
C GLU A 232 -4.78 -29.72 -15.60
N VAL A 233 -5.51 -28.81 -16.23
CA VAL A 233 -6.92 -29.03 -16.66
C VAL A 233 -7.04 -29.36 -18.14
N SER A 234 -6.04 -29.01 -18.95
CA SER A 234 -6.01 -29.36 -20.36
C SER A 234 -4.60 -29.43 -20.92
N GLU A 235 -4.42 -30.29 -21.92
CA GLU A 235 -3.16 -30.50 -22.64
C GLU A 235 -3.46 -30.60 -24.15
N TRP A 236 -2.69 -29.90 -24.98
CA TRP A 236 -2.82 -30.00 -26.44
C TRP A 236 -1.50 -29.70 -27.15
N HIS A 237 -1.46 -29.99 -28.45
CA HIS A 237 -0.33 -29.64 -29.31
C HIS A 237 -0.77 -28.64 -30.37
N ASP A 238 0.07 -27.64 -30.65
CA ASP A 238 -0.14 -26.72 -31.77
C ASP A 238 1.20 -26.43 -32.45
N THR A 239 1.16 -26.06 -33.73
CA THR A 239 2.35 -25.71 -34.50
C THR A 239 2.41 -24.20 -34.66
N LYS A 240 3.41 -23.55 -34.05
CA LYS A 240 3.67 -22.12 -34.22
C LYS A 240 4.97 -21.92 -35.00
N LYS A 241 4.90 -21.21 -36.13
CA LYS A 241 6.07 -20.85 -36.97
C LYS A 241 6.95 -22.07 -37.33
N GLY A 242 6.32 -23.20 -37.66
CA GLY A 242 7.00 -24.44 -38.06
C GLY A 242 7.52 -25.30 -36.90
N VAL A 243 7.25 -24.91 -35.65
CA VAL A 243 7.68 -25.63 -34.45
C VAL A 243 6.47 -26.25 -33.75
N LYS A 244 6.55 -27.55 -33.44
CA LYS A 244 5.52 -28.26 -32.65
C LYS A 244 5.69 -27.90 -31.16
N ILE A 245 4.69 -27.25 -30.59
CA ILE A 245 4.66 -26.81 -29.20
C ILE A 245 3.62 -27.63 -28.45
N HIS A 246 4.00 -28.04 -27.26
CA HIS A 246 3.16 -28.74 -26.30
C HIS A 246 2.62 -27.76 -25.26
N PHE A 247 1.30 -27.59 -25.20
CA PHE A 247 0.62 -26.64 -24.33
C PHE A 247 -0.09 -27.34 -23.18
N ARG A 248 -0.07 -26.70 -22.01
CA ARG A 248 -0.80 -27.11 -20.81
C ARG A 248 -1.48 -25.90 -20.19
N ALA A 249 -2.77 -26.01 -19.89
CA ALA A 249 -3.48 -25.02 -19.10
C ALA A 249 -3.69 -25.50 -17.66
N TYR A 250 -3.65 -24.56 -16.73
CA TYR A 250 -3.84 -24.83 -15.30
C TYR A 250 -5.20 -24.32 -14.82
N ASN A 251 -5.72 -24.93 -13.75
CA ASN A 251 -7.02 -24.59 -13.20
C ASN A 251 -7.05 -23.15 -12.66
N PRO A 252 -7.81 -22.22 -13.28
CA PRO A 252 -7.87 -20.83 -12.82
C PRO A 252 -8.54 -20.70 -11.44
N LEU A 253 -9.36 -21.69 -11.04
CA LEU A 253 -10.04 -21.70 -9.74
C LEU A 253 -9.09 -21.99 -8.56
N GLN A 254 -7.83 -22.32 -8.82
CA GLN A 254 -6.81 -22.44 -7.77
C GLN A 254 -6.11 -21.10 -7.48
N ILE A 255 -6.34 -20.07 -8.31
CA ILE A 255 -5.81 -18.72 -8.14
C ILE A 255 -6.94 -17.87 -7.52
N LEU A 256 -7.23 -18.13 -6.26
CA LEU A 256 -8.38 -17.54 -5.55
C LEU A 256 -8.16 -16.10 -5.09
N GLU A 257 -6.93 -15.61 -5.15
CA GLU A 257 -6.56 -14.23 -4.83
C GLU A 257 -5.36 -13.78 -5.67
N ASP A 258 -4.91 -12.54 -5.52
CA ASP A 258 -3.70 -12.07 -6.17
C ASP A 258 -2.48 -12.77 -5.56
N GLY A 259 -1.55 -13.23 -6.38
CA GLY A 259 -0.44 -14.04 -5.89
C GLY A 259 0.74 -14.10 -6.84
N LYS A 260 1.68 -14.99 -6.53
CA LYS A 260 2.82 -15.31 -7.38
C LYS A 260 2.70 -16.73 -7.92
N LEU A 261 2.83 -16.83 -9.23
CA LEU A 261 2.97 -18.06 -9.98
C LEU A 261 4.44 -18.44 -10.05
N HIS A 262 4.77 -19.66 -9.64
CA HIS A 262 6.11 -20.23 -9.74
C HIS A 262 6.10 -21.40 -10.73
N LEU A 263 6.86 -21.26 -11.82
CA LEU A 263 6.97 -22.27 -12.86
C LEU A 263 8.38 -22.85 -12.91
N HIS A 264 8.48 -24.17 -12.81
CA HIS A 264 9.75 -24.90 -12.82
C HIS A 264 9.89 -25.73 -14.10
N ILE A 265 10.72 -25.25 -15.02
CA ILE A 265 10.90 -25.84 -16.35
C ILE A 265 12.28 -26.47 -16.44
N LYS A 266 12.37 -27.76 -16.77
CA LYS A 266 13.65 -28.44 -17.00
C LYS A 266 13.88 -28.71 -18.48
N LEU A 267 14.98 -28.18 -18.99
CA LEU A 267 15.40 -28.42 -20.36
C LEU A 267 16.20 -29.74 -20.42
N LYS A 268 15.77 -30.69 -21.26
CA LYS A 268 16.48 -31.95 -21.51
C LYS A 268 17.14 -31.92 -22.89
N ASN A 269 18.45 -32.16 -22.94
CA ASN A 269 19.26 -32.55 -24.11
C ASN A 269 18.95 -31.93 -25.50
N ASN A 270 18.36 -30.74 -25.57
CA ASN A 270 18.00 -30.10 -26.83
C ASN A 270 18.88 -28.89 -27.16
N ARG A 271 19.16 -28.70 -28.46
CA ARG A 271 20.03 -27.63 -28.98
C ARG A 271 19.32 -26.26 -28.96
N VAL A 272 17.99 -26.28 -29.00
CA VAL A 272 17.08 -25.13 -28.97
C VAL A 272 15.79 -25.60 -28.29
N ALA A 273 15.27 -24.79 -27.36
CA ALA A 273 13.96 -24.98 -26.74
C ALA A 273 13.22 -23.65 -26.72
N ILE A 274 11.92 -23.69 -26.95
CA ILE A 274 10.98 -22.58 -26.77
C ILE A 274 10.14 -22.89 -25.54
N ALA A 275 9.99 -21.90 -24.66
CA ALA A 275 8.97 -21.92 -23.62
C ALA A 275 8.20 -20.59 -23.66
N LEU A 276 6.88 -20.66 -23.52
CA LEU A 276 5.96 -19.53 -23.58
C LEU A 276 4.98 -19.61 -22.43
N ILE A 277 4.69 -18.47 -21.81
CA ILE A 277 3.70 -18.34 -20.74
C ILE A 277 2.65 -17.34 -21.19
N VAL A 278 1.39 -17.75 -21.16
CA VAL A 278 0.23 -16.92 -21.43
C VAL A 278 -0.57 -16.76 -20.14
N ILE A 279 -0.87 -15.52 -19.77
CA ILE A 279 -1.68 -15.17 -18.59
C ILE A 279 -2.84 -14.32 -19.08
N ASN A 280 -4.09 -14.78 -18.89
CA ASN A 280 -5.29 -14.08 -19.38
C ASN A 280 -5.26 -13.72 -20.88
N GLY A 281 -4.66 -14.58 -21.71
CA GLY A 281 -4.52 -14.35 -23.15
C GLY A 281 -3.32 -13.47 -23.54
N GLU A 282 -2.66 -12.82 -22.58
CA GLU A 282 -1.45 -12.04 -22.82
C GLU A 282 -0.20 -12.92 -22.76
N MET A 283 0.68 -12.79 -23.76
CA MET A 283 1.96 -13.49 -23.77
C MET A 283 2.95 -12.74 -22.86
N VAL A 284 3.14 -13.24 -21.63
CA VAL A 284 3.91 -12.56 -20.58
C VAL A 284 5.40 -12.95 -20.59
N TRP A 285 5.75 -14.07 -21.23
CA TRP A 285 7.15 -14.47 -21.35
C TRP A 285 7.45 -15.24 -22.62
N PHE A 286 8.54 -14.86 -23.28
CA PHE A 286 9.03 -15.46 -24.51
C PHE A 286 10.55 -15.45 -24.51
N GLU A 287 11.18 -16.59 -24.21
CA GLU A 287 12.61 -16.77 -24.51
C GLU A 287 12.76 -17.55 -25.82
N LYS A 288 13.01 -16.80 -26.89
CA LYS A 288 13.30 -17.35 -28.21
C LYS A 288 14.74 -17.84 -28.22
N ARG A 289 14.92 -19.16 -28.16
CA ARG A 289 16.20 -19.89 -28.27
C ARG A 289 17.04 -19.88 -26.99
N ILE A 290 16.74 -20.81 -26.11
CA ILE A 290 17.62 -21.13 -24.99
C ILE A 290 18.72 -22.09 -25.47
N HIS A 291 19.99 -21.67 -25.44
CA HIS A 291 21.14 -22.47 -25.85
C HIS A 291 21.77 -23.25 -24.67
N LYS A 292 22.18 -24.49 -24.95
CA LYS A 292 22.70 -25.56 -24.07
C LYS A 292 23.25 -25.16 -22.67
N SER A 293 22.72 -25.85 -21.64
CA SER A 293 23.52 -26.58 -20.64
C SER A 293 22.77 -27.85 -20.20
N LYS A 294 23.47 -28.92 -19.80
CA LYS A 294 22.84 -30.19 -19.38
C LYS A 294 21.98 -29.95 -18.14
N ASN A 295 20.72 -30.40 -18.17
CA ASN A 295 19.83 -30.49 -17.00
C ASN A 295 19.57 -29.17 -16.24
N LYS A 296 19.60 -28.02 -16.91
CA LYS A 296 19.29 -26.75 -16.26
C LYS A 296 17.79 -26.63 -15.98
N THR A 297 17.47 -26.28 -14.74
CA THR A 297 16.13 -25.89 -14.29
C THR A 297 16.01 -24.38 -14.38
N TYR A 298 14.90 -23.90 -14.91
CA TYR A 298 14.52 -22.50 -14.97
C TYR A 298 13.34 -22.30 -14.04
N THR A 299 13.47 -21.36 -13.11
CA THR A 299 12.39 -20.93 -12.23
C THR A 299 11.91 -19.58 -12.72
N ILE A 300 10.61 -19.47 -12.98
CA ILE A 300 9.97 -18.22 -13.38
C ILE A 300 8.94 -17.87 -12.31
N THR A 301 9.08 -16.68 -11.73
CA THR A 301 8.13 -16.14 -10.77
C THR A 301 7.43 -14.92 -11.38
N ARG A 302 6.10 -14.92 -11.39
CA ARG A 302 5.27 -13.84 -11.94
C ARG A 302 4.08 -13.54 -11.06
N ASP A 303 3.76 -12.26 -10.91
CA ASP A 303 2.51 -11.85 -10.28
C ASP A 303 1.34 -12.22 -11.18
N VAL A 304 0.30 -12.81 -10.57
CA VAL A 304 -0.93 -13.20 -11.25
C VAL A 304 -2.14 -12.65 -10.48
N PRO A 305 -3.11 -12.04 -11.17
CA PRO A 305 -4.35 -11.61 -10.51
C PRO A 305 -5.25 -12.80 -10.20
N MET A 306 -6.19 -12.60 -9.28
CA MET A 306 -7.26 -13.57 -8.99
C MET A 306 -7.95 -14.07 -10.27
N GLY A 307 -8.14 -15.38 -10.36
CA GLY A 307 -8.83 -16.04 -11.47
C GLY A 307 -8.02 -16.11 -12.77
N ALA A 308 -6.72 -15.81 -12.74
CA ALA A 308 -5.91 -15.79 -13.94
C ALA A 308 -5.88 -17.15 -14.66
N GLN A 309 -6.09 -17.13 -15.97
CA GLN A 309 -5.85 -18.31 -16.82
C GLN A 309 -4.36 -18.39 -17.14
N VAL A 310 -3.71 -19.47 -16.73
CA VAL A 310 -2.29 -19.72 -16.99
C VAL A 310 -2.15 -20.84 -18.01
N ILE A 311 -1.44 -20.57 -19.11
CA ILE A 311 -1.08 -21.56 -20.13
C ILE A 311 0.42 -21.57 -20.33
N LEU A 312 1.03 -22.75 -20.26
CA LEU A 312 2.45 -22.98 -20.52
C LEU A 312 2.61 -23.77 -21.81
N GLY A 313 3.34 -23.24 -22.78
CA GLY A 313 3.74 -23.96 -24.00
C GLY A 313 5.23 -24.25 -23.99
N THR A 314 5.64 -25.45 -24.42
CA THR A 314 7.05 -25.84 -24.51
C THR A 314 7.37 -26.65 -25.77
N GLU A 315 8.56 -26.46 -26.33
CA GLU A 315 9.13 -27.30 -27.39
C GLU A 315 10.21 -28.21 -26.78
N ALA A 316 10.00 -29.53 -26.85
CA ALA A 316 10.98 -30.55 -26.48
C ALA A 316 11.58 -30.39 -25.05
N CYS A 317 10.81 -29.85 -24.11
CA CYS A 317 11.19 -29.71 -22.70
C CYS A 317 10.39 -30.65 -21.80
N LYS A 318 10.89 -30.93 -20.60
CA LYS A 318 10.07 -31.57 -19.57
C LYS A 318 9.67 -30.54 -18.53
N ILE A 319 8.37 -30.37 -18.36
CA ILE A 319 7.80 -29.62 -17.25
C ILE A 319 7.87 -30.55 -16.02
N TYR A 320 8.41 -30.06 -14.91
CA TYR A 320 8.33 -30.78 -13.65
C TYR A 320 7.05 -30.35 -12.93
N ALA A 321 6.39 -31.31 -12.28
CA ALA A 321 5.04 -31.20 -11.72
C ALA A 321 4.92 -30.30 -10.47
N PHE A 322 5.88 -29.40 -10.23
CA PHE A 322 5.85 -28.47 -9.11
C PHE A 322 5.68 -27.05 -9.62
N ASN A 323 4.69 -26.83 -10.48
CA ASN A 323 4.20 -25.48 -10.74
C ASN A 323 3.22 -25.18 -9.62
N TYR A 324 3.47 -24.12 -8.87
CA TYR A 324 2.64 -23.80 -7.72
C TYR A 324 2.32 -22.32 -7.65
N TYR A 325 1.24 -22.04 -6.96
CA TYR A 325 0.77 -20.71 -6.71
C TYR A 325 0.94 -20.39 -5.23
N THR A 326 1.51 -19.23 -4.94
CA THR A 326 1.56 -18.65 -3.60
C THR A 326 0.68 -17.41 -3.58
N ALA A 327 -0.37 -17.43 -2.77
CA ALA A 327 -1.15 -16.24 -2.47
C ALA A 327 -0.26 -15.12 -1.89
N LYS A 328 -0.60 -13.86 -2.16
CA LYS A 328 0.07 -12.70 -1.54
C LYS A 328 -0.24 -12.62 -0.04
#